data_AF-A0A9D1M163-F1
#
_entry.id   AF-A0A9D1M163-F1
#
_cell.length_a   1.000
_cell.length_b   1.000
_cell.length_c   1.000
_cell.angle_alpha   90.00
_cell.angle_beta   90.00
_cell.angle_gamma   90.00
#
_symmetry.space_group_name_H-M   'P 1'
#
loop_
_entity.id
_entity.type
_entity.pdbx_description
1 polymer ?
#
loop_
_entity_poly.entity_id
_entity_poly.type
_entity_poly.pdbx_seq_one_letter_code
_entity_poly.pdbx_strand_id
1 'polypeptide(L)'
;MNNLIKNEFIKIFKKKSLWITGILIIVIIIASNLITKFSNNSSSENYYSDYYKQYIDEEVAKLNPNTASDNAAYIELKTIQDVITLSNKYKSDDWQQEVIETYLQTAIKEKNTYQYGLEKEEEKLKEAQSKYDEMVQKLDRGEWKYFVEEDLKNVEAQLDLAKQSKENTVDKMALSQIERQIKTLEIQKQTLNWRLEKNIEFGYGDNYFNQAIKSYLNSATSCLDYESNLENLTYEEKQQYQNELRRANLYRYDIENNTKTQESQSARGILMQVFNNYEIFIILIIVMVAGVMISEEFNKGTIKLLLVRPYSRNKMLLSKLITSILMIFIATLFVIGVQSIVGGFVFGFDSMTLPIIEYSFETNQIITMNMVAYLGIMFLCKLPIYILITTLAFALSTLTTNSPLAIAVPLLGYMGSNMINMLGQELKLKWITLFVTPNWDLSQYLFGGLPMFENMNLWFSILVCAIYFIIMLIPTFLVFRKRNIKNV
;
A
#
# COMPACT_ATOMS: atom_id res chain seq x y z
N MET A 1 -18.32 34.95 20.40
CA MET A 1 -17.34 33.86 20.27
C MET A 1 -16.49 34.08 19.03
N ASN A 2 -17.10 34.40 17.89
CA ASN A 2 -16.44 34.61 16.60
C ASN A 2 -15.25 35.58 16.63
N ASN A 3 -15.37 36.73 17.32
CA ASN A 3 -14.26 37.69 17.43
C ASN A 3 -13.02 37.11 18.15
N LEU A 4 -13.21 36.21 19.12
CA LEU A 4 -12.09 35.54 19.81
C LEU A 4 -11.41 34.56 18.86
N ILE A 5 -12.20 33.71 18.19
CA ILE A 5 -11.69 32.75 17.19
C ILE A 5 -10.92 33.47 16.07
N LYS A 6 -11.49 34.55 15.52
CA LYS A 6 -10.83 35.37 14.48
C LYS A 6 -9.49 35.92 14.96
N ASN A 7 -9.42 36.42 16.20
CA ASN A 7 -8.18 36.93 16.76
C ASN A 7 -7.13 35.83 16.94
N GLU A 8 -7.53 34.63 17.35
CA GLU A 8 -6.60 33.50 17.47
C GLU A 8 -6.08 33.06 16.09
N PHE A 9 -6.91 33.02 15.05
CA PHE A 9 -6.42 32.78 13.68
C PHE A 9 -5.38 33.82 13.23
N ILE A 10 -5.65 35.10 13.44
CA ILE A 10 -4.70 36.18 13.09
C ILE A 10 -3.35 35.97 13.80
N LYS A 11 -3.37 35.55 15.07
CA LYS A 11 -2.14 35.24 15.81
C LYS A 11 -1.41 34.04 15.20
N ILE A 12 -2.11 32.95 14.88
CA ILE A 12 -1.54 31.74 14.29
C ILE A 12 -0.83 32.05 12.97
N PHE A 13 -1.51 32.70 12.02
CA PHE A 13 -0.97 32.99 10.69
C PHE A 13 0.15 34.03 10.69
N LYS A 14 0.32 34.80 11.76
CA LYS A 14 1.48 35.70 11.94
C LYS A 14 2.74 34.99 12.45
N LYS A 15 2.64 33.74 12.92
CA LYS A 15 3.81 33.01 13.43
C LYS A 15 4.68 32.53 12.27
N LYS A 16 5.95 32.97 12.27
CA LYS A 16 6.96 32.52 11.30
C LYS A 16 7.14 31.00 11.30
N SER A 17 7.05 30.35 12.46
CA SER A 17 7.20 28.90 12.60
C SER A 17 6.18 28.10 11.78
N LEU A 18 4.94 28.59 11.63
CA LEU A 18 3.91 27.94 10.82
C LEU A 18 4.29 27.95 9.34
N TRP A 19 4.75 29.10 8.83
CA TRP A 19 5.17 29.24 7.43
C TRP A 19 6.43 28.45 7.12
N ILE A 20 7.42 28.46 8.02
CA ILE A 20 8.64 27.65 7.88
C ILE A 20 8.27 26.16 7.77
N THR A 21 7.37 25.70 8.64
CA THR A 21 6.86 24.32 8.61
C THR A 21 6.11 24.01 7.33
N GLY A 22 5.24 24.91 6.86
CA GLY A 22 4.51 24.75 5.61
C GLY A 22 5.44 24.63 4.40
N ILE A 23 6.47 25.47 4.31
CA ILE A 23 7.49 25.40 3.25
C ILE A 23 8.25 24.07 3.30
N LEU A 24 8.66 23.64 4.50
CA LEU A 24 9.33 22.35 4.67
C LEU A 24 8.46 21.18 4.20
N ILE A 25 7.17 21.18 4.54
CA ILE A 25 6.22 20.16 4.09
C ILE A 25 6.09 20.16 2.56
N ILE A 26 6.01 21.32 1.93
CA ILE A 26 5.98 21.43 0.46
C ILE A 26 7.23 20.80 -0.16
N VAL A 27 8.42 21.13 0.38
CA VAL A 27 9.70 20.56 -0.11
C VAL A 27 9.71 19.04 0.04
N ILE A 28 9.25 18.51 1.18
CA ILE A 28 9.20 17.05 1.40
C ILE A 28 8.20 16.38 0.46
N ILE A 29 7.03 16.97 0.22
CA ILE A 29 6.05 16.43 -0.72
C ILE A 29 6.62 16.41 -2.15
N ILE A 30 7.28 17.49 -2.58
CA ILE A 30 7.98 17.53 -3.88
C ILE A 30 9.04 16.44 -3.98
N ALA A 31 9.92 16.35 -2.98
CA ALA A 31 10.98 15.34 -2.96
C ALA A 31 10.40 13.92 -2.99
N SER A 32 9.37 13.64 -2.21
CA SER A 32 8.67 12.35 -2.17
C SER A 32 8.10 11.98 -3.54
N ASN A 33 7.37 12.88 -4.21
CA ASN A 33 6.79 12.59 -5.53
C ASN A 33 7.89 12.37 -6.59
N LEU A 34 8.97 13.15 -6.55
CA LEU A 34 10.11 12.97 -7.45
C LEU A 34 10.83 11.63 -7.21
N ILE A 35 11.07 11.26 -5.96
CA ILE A 35 11.66 9.96 -5.61
C ILE A 35 10.78 8.83 -6.13
N THR A 36 9.47 8.88 -5.92
CA THR A 36 8.55 7.85 -6.45
C THR A 36 8.65 7.76 -7.98
N LYS A 37 8.68 8.89 -8.69
CA LYS A 37 8.80 8.90 -10.15
C LYS A 37 10.14 8.35 -10.66
N PHE A 38 11.24 8.71 -10.03
CA PHE A 38 12.57 8.28 -10.48
C PHE A 38 12.97 6.88 -10.00
N SER A 39 12.49 6.45 -8.84
CA SER A 39 12.76 5.11 -8.30
C SER A 39 12.29 4.01 -9.25
N ASN A 40 11.21 4.22 -10.00
CA ASN A 40 10.71 3.25 -10.95
C ASN A 40 11.56 3.16 -12.23
N ASN A 41 12.08 4.29 -12.70
CA ASN A 41 13.01 4.31 -13.85
C ASN A 41 14.31 3.56 -13.55
N SER A 42 14.71 3.45 -12.27
CA SER A 42 15.87 2.66 -11.85
C SER A 42 15.59 1.16 -11.68
N SER A 43 14.32 0.73 -11.69
CA SER A 43 13.95 -0.70 -11.64
C SER A 43 14.19 -1.43 -12.96
N SER A 44 14.67 -0.73 -13.99
CA SER A 44 15.17 -1.29 -15.25
C SER A 44 16.65 -1.69 -15.16
N GLU A 45 17.20 -1.96 -13.97
CA GLU A 45 18.49 -2.65 -13.89
C GLU A 45 18.29 -4.09 -14.37
N ASN A 46 19.25 -4.60 -15.15
CA ASN A 46 19.25 -5.98 -15.63
C ASN A 46 18.88 -6.94 -14.49
N TYR A 47 17.95 -7.87 -14.74
CA TYR A 47 17.51 -8.88 -13.77
C TYR A 47 18.67 -9.56 -13.04
N TYR A 48 19.79 -9.74 -13.77
CA TYR A 48 21.06 -10.16 -13.21
C TYR A 48 22.03 -8.98 -13.07
N SER A 49 22.53 -8.75 -11.86
CA SER A 49 23.57 -7.74 -11.60
C SER A 49 24.88 -8.12 -12.29
N ASP A 50 25.70 -7.14 -12.69
CA ASP A 50 26.99 -7.41 -13.36
C ASP A 50 27.92 -8.27 -12.49
N TYR A 51 27.87 -8.10 -11.17
CA TYR A 51 28.55 -8.98 -10.21
C TYR A 51 28.09 -10.42 -10.33
N TYR A 52 26.78 -10.65 -10.41
CA TYR A 52 26.22 -11.99 -10.56
C TYR A 52 26.60 -12.61 -11.91
N LYS A 53 26.58 -11.82 -12.99
CA LYS A 53 27.04 -12.28 -14.31
C LYS A 53 28.49 -12.76 -14.25
N GLN A 54 29.38 -11.96 -13.68
CA GLN A 54 30.79 -12.31 -13.52
C GLN A 54 30.97 -13.57 -12.64
N TYR A 55 30.21 -13.68 -11.54
CA TYR A 55 30.23 -14.86 -10.68
C TYR A 55 29.85 -16.13 -11.45
N ILE A 56 28.77 -16.08 -12.24
CA ILE A 56 28.34 -17.23 -13.06
C ILE A 56 29.42 -17.58 -14.10
N ASP A 57 30.00 -16.60 -14.79
CA ASP A 57 31.07 -16.83 -15.76
C ASP A 57 32.29 -17.52 -15.14
N GLU A 58 32.69 -17.09 -13.93
CA GLU A 58 33.81 -17.68 -13.19
C GLU A 58 33.51 -19.09 -12.70
N GLU A 59 32.31 -19.37 -12.19
CA GLU A 59 31.92 -20.70 -11.71
C GLU A 59 31.79 -21.71 -12.86
N VAL A 60 31.19 -21.32 -13.99
CA VAL A 60 31.12 -22.18 -15.19
C VAL A 60 32.53 -22.55 -15.68
N ALA A 61 33.49 -21.61 -15.63
CA ALA A 61 34.86 -21.86 -16.08
C ALA A 61 35.66 -22.84 -15.20
N LYS A 62 35.25 -23.06 -13.95
CA LYS A 62 35.90 -24.01 -13.03
C LYS A 62 35.45 -25.45 -13.22
N LEU A 63 34.30 -25.67 -13.87
CA LEU A 63 33.65 -26.97 -13.99
C LEU A 63 34.03 -27.66 -15.30
N ASN A 64 34.19 -28.98 -15.25
CA ASN A 64 34.40 -29.78 -16.46
C ASN A 64 33.10 -30.49 -16.87
N PRO A 65 32.49 -30.17 -18.02
CA PRO A 65 31.24 -30.80 -18.44
C PRO A 65 31.36 -32.32 -18.66
N ASN A 66 32.57 -32.86 -18.82
CA ASN A 66 32.76 -34.29 -19.13
C ASN A 66 32.99 -35.16 -17.89
N THR A 67 33.03 -34.60 -16.68
CA THR A 67 33.19 -35.36 -15.43
C THR A 67 31.84 -35.56 -14.75
N ALA A 68 31.59 -36.77 -14.22
CA ALA A 68 30.31 -37.07 -13.57
C ALA A 68 30.04 -36.22 -12.31
N SER A 69 31.09 -35.76 -11.63
CA SER A 69 30.95 -34.88 -10.46
C SER A 69 30.47 -33.47 -10.81
N ASP A 70 30.89 -32.95 -11.97
CA ASP A 70 30.71 -31.54 -12.31
C ASP A 70 29.62 -31.34 -13.37
N ASN A 71 29.25 -32.37 -14.12
CA ASN A 71 28.33 -32.30 -15.26
C ASN A 71 26.98 -31.64 -14.92
N ALA A 72 26.34 -32.08 -13.83
CA ALA A 72 25.04 -31.54 -13.42
C ALA A 72 25.14 -30.05 -13.05
N ALA A 73 26.16 -29.67 -12.26
CA ALA A 73 26.40 -28.29 -11.89
C ALA A 73 26.76 -27.41 -13.10
N TYR A 74 27.53 -27.97 -14.04
CA TYR A 74 27.88 -27.29 -15.29
C TYR A 74 26.62 -26.99 -16.10
N ILE A 75 25.73 -27.98 -16.30
CA ILE A 75 24.48 -27.79 -17.06
C ILE A 75 23.62 -26.69 -16.43
N GLU A 76 23.47 -26.67 -15.10
CA GLU A 76 22.67 -25.66 -14.41
C GLU A 76 23.26 -24.25 -14.56
N LEU A 77 24.55 -24.07 -14.27
CA LEU A 77 25.20 -22.77 -14.37
C LEU A 77 25.32 -22.29 -15.83
N LYS A 78 25.56 -23.21 -16.76
CA LYS A 78 25.58 -22.91 -18.20
C LYS A 78 24.21 -22.46 -18.70
N THR A 79 23.14 -23.06 -18.20
CA THR A 79 21.76 -22.63 -18.49
C THR A 79 21.55 -21.19 -18.04
N ILE A 80 21.96 -20.83 -16.83
CA ILE A 80 21.86 -19.45 -16.32
C ILE A 80 22.69 -18.49 -17.19
N GLN A 81 23.92 -18.85 -17.54
CA GLN A 81 24.79 -18.07 -18.41
C GLN A 81 24.15 -17.80 -19.80
N ASP A 82 23.55 -18.83 -20.40
CA ASP A 82 22.92 -18.73 -21.72
C ASP A 82 21.62 -17.90 -21.65
N VAL A 83 20.85 -18.02 -20.56
CA VAL A 83 19.69 -17.15 -20.28
C VAL A 83 20.13 -15.69 -20.18
N ILE A 84 21.15 -15.39 -19.36
CA ILE A 84 21.73 -14.04 -19.22
C ILE A 84 22.16 -13.50 -20.59
N THR A 85 22.85 -14.32 -21.38
CA THR A 85 23.35 -13.93 -22.71
C THR A 85 22.21 -13.58 -23.65
N LEU A 86 21.14 -14.38 -23.66
CA LEU A 86 19.96 -14.11 -24.48
C LEU A 86 19.19 -12.87 -24.02
N SER A 87 18.99 -12.72 -22.71
CA SER A 87 18.36 -11.55 -22.09
C SER A 87 19.09 -10.25 -22.46
N ASN A 88 20.42 -10.23 -22.47
CA ASN A 88 21.21 -9.04 -22.82
C ASN A 88 21.00 -8.55 -24.27
N LYS A 89 20.35 -9.34 -25.15
CA LYS A 89 20.02 -8.92 -26.53
C LYS A 89 18.88 -7.89 -26.55
N TYR A 90 18.04 -7.85 -25.53
CA TYR A 90 16.83 -7.02 -25.45
C TYR A 90 16.99 -5.94 -24.38
N LYS A 91 16.14 -4.90 -24.40
CA LYS A 91 16.16 -3.91 -23.32
C LYS A 91 15.62 -4.56 -22.03
N SER A 92 16.00 -3.99 -20.90
CA SER A 92 15.66 -4.49 -19.56
C SER A 92 14.16 -4.41 -19.23
N ASP A 93 13.45 -3.47 -19.83
CA ASP A 93 12.01 -3.21 -19.64
C ASP A 93 11.13 -3.88 -20.71
N ASP A 94 11.74 -4.51 -21.71
CA ASP A 94 11.02 -5.17 -22.81
C ASP A 94 10.33 -6.47 -22.34
N TRP A 95 9.20 -6.80 -22.96
CA TRP A 95 8.42 -8.00 -22.68
C TRP A 95 9.21 -9.30 -22.85
N GLN A 96 10.22 -9.29 -23.73
CA GLN A 96 11.09 -10.42 -24.00
C GLN A 96 11.84 -10.89 -22.75
N GLN A 97 12.19 -10.00 -21.82
CA GLN A 97 12.88 -10.40 -20.58
C GLN A 97 12.04 -11.37 -19.76
N GLU A 98 10.78 -10.99 -19.50
CA GLU A 98 9.84 -11.82 -18.75
C GLU A 98 9.60 -13.16 -19.45
N VAL A 99 9.52 -13.14 -20.78
CA VAL A 99 9.31 -14.36 -21.56
C VAL A 99 10.55 -15.26 -21.57
N ILE A 100 11.76 -14.70 -21.64
CA ILE A 100 12.99 -15.49 -21.58
C ILE A 100 13.09 -16.24 -20.26
N GLU A 101 12.83 -15.55 -19.15
CA GLU A 101 12.85 -16.14 -17.82
C GLU A 101 11.76 -17.18 -17.61
N THR A 102 10.54 -16.90 -18.07
CA THR A 102 9.38 -17.77 -17.84
C THR A 102 9.39 -19.00 -18.76
N TYR A 103 9.72 -18.82 -20.04
CA TYR A 103 9.53 -19.85 -21.07
C TYR A 103 10.85 -20.43 -21.59
N LEU A 104 11.85 -19.59 -21.87
CA LEU A 104 13.07 -20.07 -22.53
C LEU A 104 14.05 -20.71 -21.56
N GLN A 105 14.01 -20.41 -20.26
CA GLN A 105 14.89 -21.07 -19.28
C GLN A 105 14.76 -22.60 -19.34
N THR A 106 13.55 -23.13 -19.43
CA THR A 106 13.31 -24.58 -19.52
C THR A 106 13.83 -25.15 -20.84
N ALA A 107 13.58 -24.48 -21.97
CA ALA A 107 14.07 -24.90 -23.28
C ALA A 107 15.61 -24.86 -23.37
N ILE A 108 16.24 -23.84 -22.78
CA ILE A 108 17.71 -23.74 -22.69
C ILE A 108 18.27 -24.85 -21.81
N LYS A 109 17.63 -25.14 -20.67
CA LYS A 109 18.04 -26.25 -19.78
C LYS A 109 17.97 -27.58 -20.50
N GLU A 110 16.87 -27.85 -21.20
CA GLU A 110 16.67 -29.08 -21.96
C GLU A 110 17.74 -29.25 -23.05
N LYS A 111 17.96 -28.20 -23.85
CA LYS A 111 19.03 -28.15 -24.86
C LYS A 111 20.41 -28.44 -24.22
N ASN A 112 20.75 -27.75 -23.13
CA ASN A 112 22.04 -27.89 -22.46
C ASN A 112 22.21 -29.27 -21.82
N THR A 113 21.12 -29.89 -21.36
CA THR A 113 21.13 -31.25 -20.81
C THR A 113 21.53 -32.25 -21.88
N TYR A 114 20.96 -32.18 -23.09
CA TYR A 114 21.34 -33.10 -24.19
C TYR A 114 22.69 -32.75 -24.83
N GLN A 115 23.07 -31.47 -24.86
CA GLN A 115 24.35 -31.02 -25.42
C GLN A 115 25.52 -31.49 -24.54
N TYR A 116 25.44 -31.22 -23.24
CA TYR A 116 26.54 -31.44 -22.29
C TYR A 116 26.38 -32.70 -21.46
N GLY A 117 25.23 -33.38 -21.49
CA GLY A 117 25.01 -34.66 -20.82
C GLY A 117 26.07 -35.70 -21.17
N LEU A 118 26.36 -36.57 -20.20
CA LEU A 118 27.32 -37.66 -20.35
C LEU A 118 26.85 -38.69 -21.38
N GLU A 119 25.53 -38.91 -21.46
CA GLU A 119 24.90 -39.71 -22.50
C GLU A 119 24.56 -38.82 -23.70
N LYS A 120 25.09 -39.16 -24.88
CA LYS A 120 24.86 -38.38 -26.10
C LYS A 120 23.60 -38.85 -26.79
N GLU A 121 22.55 -38.04 -26.66
CA GLU A 121 21.25 -38.25 -27.30
C GLU A 121 21.07 -37.28 -28.48
N GLU A 122 21.71 -37.56 -29.61
CA GLU A 122 21.78 -36.64 -30.76
C GLU A 122 20.41 -36.26 -31.35
N GLU A 123 19.46 -37.20 -31.38
CA GLU A 123 18.10 -36.91 -31.87
C GLU A 123 17.35 -35.94 -30.95
N LYS A 124 17.39 -36.17 -29.64
CA LYS A 124 16.76 -35.29 -28.65
C LYS A 124 17.42 -33.91 -28.59
N LEU A 125 18.74 -33.85 -28.78
CA LEU A 125 19.45 -32.58 -28.90
C LEU A 125 18.94 -31.78 -30.10
N LYS A 126 18.75 -32.43 -31.25
CA LYS A 126 18.25 -31.76 -32.47
C LYS A 126 16.83 -31.24 -32.28
N GLU A 127 15.97 -31.99 -31.60
CA GLU A 127 14.61 -31.58 -31.25
C GLU A 127 14.62 -30.37 -30.28
N ALA A 128 15.37 -30.47 -29.18
CA ALA A 128 15.49 -29.40 -28.20
C ALA A 128 16.08 -28.11 -28.81
N GLN A 129 17.07 -28.24 -29.69
CA GLN A 129 17.64 -27.12 -30.45
C GLN A 129 16.60 -26.48 -31.37
N SER A 130 15.84 -27.27 -32.12
CA SER A 130 14.79 -26.77 -33.01
C SER A 130 13.72 -26.00 -32.25
N LYS A 131 13.29 -26.51 -31.09
CA LYS A 131 12.31 -25.86 -30.21
C LYS A 131 12.84 -24.53 -29.67
N TYR A 132 14.08 -24.53 -29.19
CA TYR A 132 14.75 -23.31 -28.73
C TYR A 132 14.85 -22.26 -29.85
N ASP A 133 15.29 -22.66 -31.05
CA ASP A 133 15.46 -21.75 -32.19
C ASP A 133 14.12 -21.16 -32.67
N GLU A 134 13.04 -21.95 -32.63
CA GLU A 134 11.68 -21.46 -32.91
C GLU A 134 11.28 -20.38 -31.90
N MET A 135 11.44 -20.64 -30.60
CA MET A 135 11.09 -19.68 -29.54
C MET A 135 11.89 -18.38 -29.66
N VAL A 136 13.20 -18.47 -29.95
CA VAL A 136 14.04 -17.29 -30.19
C VAL A 136 13.59 -16.52 -31.43
N GLN A 137 13.22 -17.20 -32.51
CA GLN A 137 12.68 -16.54 -33.70
C GLN A 137 11.36 -15.80 -33.40
N LYS A 138 10.49 -16.37 -32.54
CA LYS A 138 9.25 -15.71 -32.10
C LYS A 138 9.53 -14.47 -31.26
N LEU A 139 10.52 -14.52 -30.36
CA LEU A 139 10.99 -13.35 -29.60
C LEU A 139 11.49 -12.24 -30.54
N ASP A 140 12.36 -12.58 -31.48
CA ASP A 140 12.97 -11.64 -32.42
C ASP A 140 11.94 -10.93 -33.32
N ARG A 141 10.82 -11.59 -33.62
CA ARG A 141 9.74 -11.05 -34.46
C ARG A 141 8.68 -10.25 -33.70
N GLY A 142 8.76 -10.16 -32.37
CA GLY A 142 7.73 -9.46 -31.59
C GLY A 142 6.47 -10.30 -31.33
N GLU A 143 6.50 -11.63 -31.53
CA GLU A 143 5.32 -12.49 -31.53
C GLU A 143 4.95 -13.00 -30.11
N TRP A 144 4.77 -12.11 -29.14
CA TRP A 144 4.49 -12.50 -27.74
C TRP A 144 3.25 -13.37 -27.55
N LYS A 145 2.25 -13.25 -28.43
CA LYS A 145 1.00 -14.03 -28.39
C LYS A 145 1.25 -15.54 -28.53
N TYR A 146 2.31 -15.94 -29.23
CA TYR A 146 2.72 -17.34 -29.35
C TYR A 146 2.88 -18.00 -27.98
N PHE A 147 3.53 -17.32 -27.04
CA PHE A 147 3.78 -17.86 -25.70
C PHE A 147 2.49 -17.97 -24.88
N VAL A 148 1.58 -17.02 -25.04
CA VAL A 148 0.25 -17.06 -24.40
C VAL A 148 -0.61 -18.19 -24.96
N GLU A 149 -0.59 -18.38 -26.28
CA GLU A 149 -1.33 -19.46 -26.94
C GLU A 149 -0.79 -20.85 -26.54
N GLU A 150 0.52 -20.99 -26.37
CA GLU A 150 1.12 -22.24 -25.91
C GLU A 150 0.76 -22.55 -24.45
N ASP A 151 0.79 -21.55 -23.56
CA ASP A 151 0.29 -21.71 -22.20
C ASP A 151 -1.20 -22.05 -22.16
N LEU A 152 -2.00 -21.43 -23.03
CA LEU A 152 -3.43 -21.70 -23.08
C LEU A 152 -3.69 -23.17 -23.42
N LYS A 153 -2.98 -23.73 -24.41
CA LYS A 153 -3.07 -25.17 -24.72
C LYS A 153 -2.67 -26.04 -23.53
N ASN A 154 -1.58 -25.70 -22.85
CA ASN A 154 -1.09 -26.45 -21.69
C ASN A 154 -2.11 -26.42 -20.54
N VAL A 155 -2.68 -25.26 -20.24
CA VAL A 155 -3.71 -25.08 -19.20
C VAL A 155 -4.98 -25.83 -19.58
N GLU A 156 -5.41 -25.79 -20.84
CA GLU A 156 -6.58 -26.55 -21.32
C GLU A 156 -6.39 -28.06 -21.18
N ALA A 157 -5.23 -28.58 -21.58
CA ALA A 157 -4.90 -29.99 -21.42
C ALA A 157 -4.88 -30.42 -19.94
N GLN A 158 -4.29 -29.62 -19.04
CA GLN A 158 -4.29 -29.88 -17.60
C GLN A 158 -5.70 -29.84 -17.01
N LEU A 159 -6.55 -28.93 -17.49
CA LEU A 159 -7.92 -28.76 -17.02
C LEU A 159 -8.80 -29.94 -17.44
N ASP A 160 -8.63 -30.46 -18.66
CA ASP A 160 -9.32 -31.67 -19.11
C ASP A 160 -8.89 -32.90 -18.29
N LEU A 161 -7.58 -33.06 -18.03
CA LEU A 161 -7.07 -34.13 -17.17
C LEU A 161 -7.59 -34.02 -15.73
N ALA A 162 -7.64 -32.81 -15.17
CA ALA A 162 -8.15 -32.58 -13.82
C ALA A 162 -9.66 -32.88 -13.73
N LYS A 163 -10.44 -32.50 -14.75
CA LYS A 163 -11.88 -32.82 -14.83
C LYS A 163 -12.13 -34.33 -14.93
N GLN A 164 -11.37 -35.04 -15.76
CA GLN A 164 -11.44 -36.51 -15.82
C GLN A 164 -11.05 -37.16 -14.49
N SER A 165 -10.02 -36.64 -13.82
CA SER A 165 -9.60 -37.13 -12.51
C SER A 165 -10.69 -36.93 -11.45
N LYS A 166 -11.41 -35.79 -11.51
CA LYS A 166 -12.55 -35.50 -10.64
C LYS A 166 -13.65 -36.54 -10.75
N GLU A 167 -14.03 -36.93 -11.97
CA GLU A 167 -15.10 -37.91 -12.22
C GLU A 167 -14.78 -39.29 -11.65
N ASN A 168 -13.50 -39.66 -11.63
CA ASN A 168 -13.01 -40.96 -11.18
C ASN A 168 -12.65 -40.99 -9.68
N THR A 169 -12.73 -39.87 -8.97
CA THR A 169 -12.31 -39.74 -7.57
C THR A 169 -13.51 -39.80 -6.63
N VAL A 170 -13.47 -40.73 -5.67
CA VAL A 170 -14.52 -40.89 -4.64
C VAL A 170 -14.09 -40.30 -3.28
N ASP A 171 -12.78 -40.26 -3.02
CA ASP A 171 -12.25 -39.71 -1.78
C ASP A 171 -12.53 -38.20 -1.67
N LYS A 172 -13.13 -37.76 -0.56
CA LYS A 172 -13.57 -36.38 -0.37
C LYS A 172 -12.41 -35.39 -0.31
N MET A 173 -11.27 -35.77 0.28
CA MET A 173 -10.12 -34.88 0.40
C MET A 173 -9.45 -34.71 -0.96
N ALA A 174 -9.24 -35.80 -1.69
CA ALA A 174 -8.71 -35.76 -3.04
C ALA A 174 -9.62 -34.98 -4.00
N LEU A 175 -10.94 -35.13 -3.87
CA LEU A 175 -11.91 -34.38 -4.68
C LEU A 175 -11.84 -32.87 -4.42
N SER A 176 -11.72 -32.45 -3.16
CA SER A 176 -11.54 -31.04 -2.80
C SER A 176 -10.25 -30.44 -3.38
N GLN A 177 -9.14 -31.20 -3.36
CA GLN A 177 -7.87 -30.78 -3.97
C GLN A 177 -7.98 -30.63 -5.49
N ILE A 178 -8.61 -31.60 -6.17
CA ILE A 178 -8.86 -31.54 -7.61
C ILE A 178 -9.76 -30.36 -7.96
N GLU A 179 -10.80 -30.08 -7.18
CA GLU A 179 -11.67 -28.92 -7.40
C GLU A 179 -10.93 -27.59 -7.27
N ARG A 180 -10.03 -27.47 -6.27
CA ARG A 180 -9.16 -26.30 -6.14
C ARG A 180 -8.22 -26.17 -7.33
N GLN A 181 -7.61 -27.27 -7.79
CA GLN A 181 -6.75 -27.28 -8.97
C GLN A 181 -7.52 -26.81 -10.22
N ILE A 182 -8.75 -27.30 -10.43
CA ILE A 182 -9.60 -26.88 -11.54
C ILE A 182 -9.87 -25.37 -11.47
N LYS A 183 -10.27 -24.84 -10.30
CA LYS A 183 -10.50 -23.40 -10.13
C LYS A 183 -9.24 -22.57 -10.42
N THR A 184 -8.06 -23.02 -9.96
CA THR A 184 -6.79 -22.33 -10.26
C THR A 184 -6.50 -22.30 -11.76
N LEU A 185 -6.68 -23.44 -12.46
CA LEU A 185 -6.51 -23.53 -13.90
C LEU A 185 -7.52 -22.67 -14.66
N GLU A 186 -8.77 -22.57 -14.18
CA GLU A 186 -9.79 -21.68 -14.76
C GLU A 186 -9.41 -20.19 -14.63
N ILE A 187 -8.87 -19.78 -13.47
CA ILE A 187 -8.35 -18.42 -13.27
C ILE A 187 -7.17 -18.15 -14.22
N GLN A 188 -6.21 -19.08 -14.31
CA GLN A 188 -5.07 -18.96 -15.23
C GLN A 188 -5.54 -18.83 -16.69
N LYS A 189 -6.43 -19.72 -17.12
CA LYS A 189 -7.05 -19.68 -18.46
C LYS A 189 -7.68 -18.31 -18.73
N GLN A 190 -8.45 -17.79 -17.77
CA GLN A 190 -9.11 -16.49 -17.92
C GLN A 190 -8.08 -15.35 -18.09
N THR A 191 -6.99 -15.37 -17.32
CA THR A 191 -5.94 -14.35 -17.47
C THR A 191 -5.22 -14.40 -18.81
N LEU A 192 -4.97 -15.60 -19.35
CA LEU A 192 -4.39 -15.79 -20.68
C LEU A 192 -5.35 -15.30 -21.78
N ASN A 193 -6.64 -15.61 -21.65
CA ASN A 193 -7.66 -15.09 -22.56
C ASN A 193 -7.71 -13.57 -22.55
N TRP A 194 -7.71 -12.94 -21.36
CA TRP A 194 -7.66 -11.48 -21.27
C TRP A 194 -6.41 -10.89 -21.93
N ARG A 195 -5.24 -11.55 -21.83
CA ARG A 195 -4.05 -11.09 -22.56
C ARG A 195 -4.30 -11.04 -24.06
N LEU A 196 -4.87 -12.09 -24.65
CA LEU A 196 -5.16 -12.15 -26.09
C LEU A 196 -6.24 -11.14 -26.50
N GLU A 197 -7.36 -11.11 -25.77
CA GLU A 197 -8.53 -10.27 -26.05
C GLU A 197 -8.25 -8.77 -25.90
N LYS A 198 -7.52 -8.40 -24.83
CA LYS A 198 -7.21 -7.00 -24.49
C LYS A 198 -5.84 -6.55 -25.02
N ASN A 199 -5.13 -7.43 -25.73
CA ASN A 199 -3.80 -7.17 -26.27
C ASN A 199 -2.78 -6.73 -25.21
N ILE A 200 -2.72 -7.47 -24.10
CA ILE A 200 -1.82 -7.21 -22.96
C ILE A 200 -0.56 -8.06 -23.10
N GLU A 201 0.53 -7.43 -23.53
CA GLU A 201 1.86 -8.06 -23.59
C GLU A 201 2.46 -8.32 -22.20
N PHE A 202 3.47 -9.19 -22.15
CA PHE A 202 4.31 -9.37 -20.97
C PHE A 202 5.17 -8.11 -20.73
N GLY A 203 5.94 -8.07 -19.65
CA GLY A 203 6.98 -7.06 -19.47
C GLY A 203 7.09 -6.50 -18.06
N TYR A 204 8.27 -5.97 -17.80
CA TYR A 204 8.62 -5.32 -16.55
C TYR A 204 8.34 -3.82 -16.62
N GLY A 205 8.53 -3.10 -15.51
CA GLY A 205 8.38 -1.64 -15.47
C GLY A 205 6.93 -1.15 -15.59
N ASP A 206 6.69 -0.12 -16.40
CA ASP A 206 5.46 0.71 -16.46
C ASP A 206 4.24 0.02 -17.08
N ASN A 207 4.31 -1.28 -17.44
CA ASN A 207 3.17 -2.01 -18.01
C ASN A 207 2.12 -2.33 -16.94
N TYR A 208 1.23 -1.35 -16.71
CA TYR A 208 0.14 -1.46 -15.75
C TYR A 208 -0.73 -2.72 -15.94
N PHE A 209 -1.11 -3.05 -17.17
CA PHE A 209 -2.03 -4.16 -17.42
C PHE A 209 -1.37 -5.52 -17.19
N ASN A 210 -0.07 -5.66 -17.46
CA ASN A 210 0.67 -6.86 -17.06
C ASN A 210 0.70 -7.01 -15.53
N GLN A 211 0.95 -5.92 -14.81
CA GLN A 211 0.90 -5.92 -13.34
C GLN A 211 -0.51 -6.23 -12.79
N ALA A 212 -1.55 -5.70 -13.44
CA ALA A 212 -2.94 -5.97 -13.08
C ALA A 212 -3.29 -7.45 -13.26
N ILE A 213 -2.87 -8.07 -14.37
CA ILE A 213 -3.04 -9.51 -14.61
C ILE A 213 -2.34 -10.34 -13.53
N LYS A 214 -1.08 -10.04 -13.23
CA LYS A 214 -0.32 -10.74 -12.17
C LYS A 214 -0.96 -10.55 -10.79
N SER A 215 -1.39 -9.34 -10.47
CA SER A 215 -2.02 -9.03 -9.18
C SER A 215 -3.39 -9.70 -9.05
N TYR A 216 -4.18 -9.73 -10.12
CA TYR A 216 -5.43 -10.48 -10.14
C TYR A 216 -5.18 -11.98 -9.95
N LEU A 217 -4.27 -12.57 -10.72
CA LEU A 217 -3.95 -14.00 -10.63
C LEU A 217 -3.54 -14.38 -9.20
N ASN A 218 -2.59 -13.65 -8.62
CA ASN A 218 -2.12 -13.89 -7.27
C ASN A 218 -3.25 -13.79 -6.24
N SER A 219 -4.00 -12.67 -6.25
CA SER A 219 -5.07 -12.45 -5.27
C SER A 219 -6.24 -13.43 -5.43
N ALA A 220 -6.65 -13.72 -6.68
CA ALA A 220 -7.76 -14.64 -6.95
C ALA A 220 -7.39 -16.08 -6.58
N THR A 221 -6.15 -16.51 -6.83
CA THR A 221 -5.67 -17.83 -6.38
C THR A 221 -5.53 -17.88 -4.86
N SER A 222 -5.02 -16.83 -4.21
CA SER A 222 -4.97 -16.76 -2.74
C SER A 222 -6.36 -16.83 -2.09
N CYS A 223 -7.40 -16.28 -2.72
CA CYS A 223 -8.78 -16.45 -2.23
C CYS A 223 -9.18 -17.94 -2.14
N LEU A 224 -8.75 -18.78 -3.08
CA LEU A 224 -9.07 -20.21 -3.09
C LEU A 224 -8.50 -20.95 -1.88
N ASP A 225 -7.38 -20.46 -1.32
CA ASP A 225 -6.72 -21.05 -0.15
C ASP A 225 -7.65 -20.96 1.06
N TYR A 226 -8.29 -19.80 1.24
CA TYR A 226 -9.24 -19.54 2.31
C TYR A 226 -10.63 -20.15 2.04
N GLU A 227 -11.09 -20.17 0.79
CA GLU A 227 -12.39 -20.74 0.40
C GLU A 227 -12.56 -22.20 0.81
N SER A 228 -11.45 -22.95 0.86
CA SER A 228 -11.43 -24.37 1.24
C SER A 228 -11.85 -24.63 2.70
N ASN A 229 -11.77 -23.63 3.58
CA ASN A 229 -12.04 -23.76 5.01
C ASN A 229 -12.71 -22.52 5.63
N LEU A 230 -13.64 -21.90 4.90
CA LEU A 230 -14.30 -20.64 5.29
C LEU A 230 -14.89 -20.66 6.72
N GLU A 231 -15.45 -21.79 7.15
CA GLU A 231 -16.12 -21.91 8.44
C GLU A 231 -15.15 -21.85 9.63
N ASN A 232 -13.89 -22.27 9.45
CA ASN A 232 -12.91 -22.36 10.53
C ASN A 232 -11.79 -21.32 10.42
N LEU A 233 -11.95 -20.30 9.57
CA LEU A 233 -10.97 -19.22 9.48
C LEU A 233 -10.85 -18.47 10.81
N THR A 234 -9.62 -18.31 11.27
CA THR A 234 -9.27 -17.35 12.32
C THR A 234 -9.62 -15.93 11.89
N TYR A 235 -9.72 -15.02 12.84
CA TYR A 235 -10.05 -13.62 12.54
C TYR A 235 -9.04 -12.96 11.59
N GLU A 236 -7.75 -13.27 11.77
CA GLU A 236 -6.67 -12.77 10.90
C GLU A 236 -6.80 -13.32 9.48
N GLU A 237 -7.07 -14.62 9.32
CA GLU A 237 -7.31 -15.22 8.01
C GLU A 237 -8.54 -14.61 7.32
N LYS A 238 -9.59 -14.25 8.07
CA LYS A 238 -10.76 -13.52 7.51
C LYS A 238 -10.37 -12.13 6.98
N GLN A 239 -9.51 -11.41 7.69
CA GLN A 239 -9.00 -10.10 7.23
C GLN A 239 -8.15 -10.25 5.98
N GLN A 240 -7.26 -11.25 5.94
CA GLN A 240 -6.43 -11.54 4.77
C GLN A 240 -7.29 -11.93 3.57
N TYR A 241 -8.26 -12.82 3.77
CA TYR A 241 -9.22 -13.22 2.74
C TYR A 241 -9.98 -12.01 2.16
N GLN A 242 -10.51 -11.12 3.02
CA GLN A 242 -11.15 -9.89 2.55
C GLN A 242 -10.21 -9.03 1.72
N ASN A 243 -8.97 -8.83 2.17
CA ASN A 243 -7.99 -8.03 1.44
C ASN A 243 -7.68 -8.61 0.05
N GLU A 244 -7.47 -9.92 -0.06
CA GLU A 244 -7.23 -10.58 -1.35
C GLU A 244 -8.48 -10.55 -2.23
N LEU A 245 -9.66 -10.76 -1.67
CA LEU A 245 -10.92 -10.69 -2.42
C LEU A 245 -11.17 -9.28 -2.99
N ARG A 246 -10.93 -8.24 -2.20
CA ARG A 246 -11.01 -6.85 -2.67
C ARG A 246 -10.01 -6.61 -3.79
N ARG A 247 -8.74 -6.97 -3.61
CA ARG A 247 -7.69 -6.78 -4.63
C ARG A 247 -8.04 -7.50 -5.93
N ALA A 248 -8.46 -8.76 -5.87
CA ALA A 248 -8.88 -9.53 -7.04
C ALA A 248 -10.02 -8.84 -7.80
N ASN A 249 -11.07 -8.39 -7.11
CA ASN A 249 -12.20 -7.73 -7.77
C ASN A 249 -11.82 -6.38 -8.39
N LEU A 250 -10.95 -5.60 -7.73
CA LEU A 250 -10.49 -4.31 -8.24
C LEU A 250 -9.63 -4.45 -9.49
N TYR A 251 -8.67 -5.38 -9.52
CA TYR A 251 -7.87 -5.63 -10.71
C TYR A 251 -8.69 -6.27 -11.84
N ARG A 252 -9.64 -7.17 -11.51
CA ARG A 252 -10.57 -7.71 -12.51
C ARG A 252 -11.33 -6.58 -13.22
N TYR A 253 -11.86 -5.62 -12.46
CA TYR A 253 -12.57 -4.48 -13.02
C TYR A 253 -11.70 -3.67 -13.99
N ASP A 254 -10.46 -3.40 -13.62
CA ASP A 254 -9.54 -2.64 -14.46
C ASP A 254 -9.21 -3.36 -15.77
N ILE A 255 -9.00 -4.68 -15.73
CA ILE A 255 -8.72 -5.51 -16.91
C ILE A 255 -9.96 -5.58 -17.82
N GLU A 256 -11.13 -5.88 -17.26
CA GLU A 256 -12.37 -6.06 -18.02
C GLU A 256 -12.81 -4.75 -18.71
N ASN A 257 -12.68 -3.63 -18.01
CA ASN A 257 -13.11 -2.31 -18.48
C ASN A 257 -11.99 -1.50 -19.15
N ASN A 258 -10.77 -2.03 -19.25
CA ASN A 258 -9.60 -1.34 -19.78
C ASN A 258 -9.35 0.02 -19.09
N THR A 259 -9.38 0.02 -17.76
CA THR A 259 -9.16 1.21 -16.93
C THR A 259 -7.94 1.04 -16.02
N LYS A 260 -7.39 2.17 -15.55
CA LYS A 260 -6.19 2.20 -14.69
C LYS A 260 -6.50 2.75 -13.30
N THR A 261 -7.59 2.30 -12.70
CA THR A 261 -8.07 2.84 -11.42
C THR A 261 -7.29 2.33 -10.21
N GLN A 262 -6.47 1.29 -10.35
CA GLN A 262 -5.56 0.81 -9.30
C GLN A 262 -4.10 1.21 -9.54
N GLU A 263 -3.81 2.03 -10.55
CA GLU A 263 -2.45 2.52 -10.83
C GLU A 263 -1.96 3.45 -9.71
N SER A 264 -1.09 2.90 -8.85
CA SER A 264 -0.57 3.58 -7.66
C SER A 264 0.42 4.70 -8.01
N GLN A 265 1.17 4.55 -9.10
CA GLN A 265 2.19 5.50 -9.57
C GLN A 265 1.62 6.59 -10.46
N SER A 266 0.49 7.15 -10.05
CA SER A 266 -0.19 8.24 -10.76
C SER A 266 -0.52 9.37 -9.80
N ALA A 267 -0.80 10.57 -10.32
CA ALA A 267 -1.20 11.70 -9.48
C ALA A 267 -2.44 11.34 -8.64
N ARG A 268 -3.39 10.62 -9.23
CA ARG A 268 -4.55 10.06 -8.52
C ARG A 268 -4.16 9.02 -7.47
N GLY A 269 -3.31 8.05 -7.81
CA GLY A 269 -2.92 6.96 -6.91
C GLY A 269 -2.27 7.48 -5.63
N ILE A 270 -1.34 8.42 -5.76
CA ILE A 270 -0.69 9.04 -4.60
C ILE A 270 -1.67 9.90 -3.80
N LEU A 271 -2.59 10.60 -4.48
CA LEU A 271 -3.61 11.40 -3.82
C LEU A 271 -4.64 10.55 -3.06
N MET A 272 -5.02 9.37 -3.56
CA MET A 272 -5.85 8.41 -2.81
C MET A 272 -5.19 7.99 -1.49
N GLN A 273 -3.86 7.87 -1.50
CA GLN A 273 -3.06 7.49 -0.34
C GLN A 273 -2.61 8.69 0.50
N VAL A 274 -3.16 9.90 0.29
CA VAL A 274 -2.70 11.13 0.98
C VAL A 274 -2.77 11.03 2.50
N PHE A 275 -3.81 10.38 3.04
CA PHE A 275 -3.99 10.15 4.47
C PHE A 275 -3.14 9.01 5.04
N ASN A 276 -2.49 8.22 4.19
CA ASN A 276 -1.55 7.20 4.64
C ASN A 276 -0.11 7.73 4.53
N ASN A 277 0.20 8.43 3.44
CA ASN A 277 1.56 8.90 3.14
C ASN A 277 1.90 10.23 3.82
N TYR A 278 0.93 11.14 3.99
CA TYR A 278 1.18 12.52 4.43
C TYR A 278 0.44 12.91 5.73
N GLU A 279 -0.19 11.97 6.42
CA GLU A 279 -0.94 12.23 7.66
C GLU A 279 -0.07 12.81 8.79
N ILE A 280 1.19 12.36 8.90
CA ILE A 280 2.14 12.88 9.89
C ILE A 280 2.33 14.41 9.77
N PHE A 281 2.25 14.97 8.56
CA PHE A 281 2.40 16.40 8.34
C PHE A 281 1.17 17.19 8.78
N ILE A 282 -0.03 16.63 8.61
CA ILE A 282 -1.27 17.17 9.18
C ILE A 282 -1.14 17.22 10.71
N ILE A 283 -0.70 16.12 11.30
CA ILE A 283 -0.52 15.98 12.76
C ILE A 283 0.53 16.97 13.29
N LEU A 284 1.64 17.12 12.59
CA LEU A 284 2.70 18.06 12.98
C LEU A 284 2.17 19.50 13.03
N ILE A 285 1.39 19.93 12.01
CA ILE A 285 0.80 21.28 12.00
C ILE A 285 -0.17 21.46 13.18
N ILE A 286 -1.13 20.53 13.36
CA ILE A 286 -2.18 20.70 14.38
C ILE A 286 -1.61 20.64 15.81
N VAL A 287 -0.62 19.79 16.06
CA VAL A 287 0.06 19.68 17.35
C VAL A 287 0.94 20.90 17.62
N MET A 288 1.67 21.41 16.61
CA MET A 288 2.44 22.64 16.74
C MET A 288 1.53 23.83 17.10
N VAL A 289 0.37 23.94 16.45
CA VAL A 289 -0.59 24.99 16.76
C VAL A 289 -1.11 24.82 18.17
N ALA A 290 -1.72 23.67 18.50
CA ALA A 290 -2.38 23.43 19.77
C ALA A 290 -1.42 23.46 20.96
N GLY A 291 -0.21 22.92 20.79
CA GLY A 291 0.83 22.85 21.82
C GLY A 291 1.37 24.21 22.24
N VAL A 292 1.30 25.22 21.37
CA VAL A 292 1.80 26.58 21.64
C VAL A 292 0.69 27.55 22.05
N MET A 293 -0.59 27.21 21.83
CA MET A 293 -1.74 28.11 22.04
C MET A 293 -1.84 28.76 23.41
N ILE A 294 -1.46 28.03 24.47
CA ILE A 294 -1.64 28.47 25.86
C ILE A 294 -0.30 28.66 26.55
N SER A 295 0.61 27.69 26.43
CA SER A 295 1.95 27.76 27.01
C SER A 295 2.71 29.04 26.62
N GLU A 296 2.61 29.51 25.37
CA GLU A 296 3.29 30.73 24.93
C GLU A 296 2.71 32.00 25.57
N GLU A 297 1.40 32.02 25.84
CA GLU A 297 0.77 33.17 26.51
C GLU A 297 1.12 33.24 28.00
N PHE A 298 1.34 32.09 28.63
CA PHE A 298 1.89 32.03 29.99
C PHE A 298 3.36 32.46 30.00
N ASN A 299 4.19 31.94 29.10
CA ASN A 299 5.62 32.27 29.04
C ASN A 299 5.89 33.74 28.74
N LYS A 300 5.06 34.38 27.90
CA LYS A 300 5.18 35.83 27.60
C LYS A 300 4.46 36.73 28.60
N GLY A 301 3.76 36.19 29.59
CA GLY A 301 2.94 36.95 30.54
C GLY A 301 1.70 37.63 29.93
N THR A 302 1.44 37.46 28.63
CA THR A 302 0.30 38.06 27.92
C THR A 302 -1.04 37.49 28.38
N ILE A 303 -1.04 36.38 29.10
CA ILE A 303 -2.21 35.84 29.78
C ILE A 303 -2.87 36.87 30.71
N LYS A 304 -2.09 37.78 31.31
CA LYS A 304 -2.59 38.89 32.15
C LYS A 304 -3.49 39.84 31.35
N LEU A 305 -3.08 40.19 30.13
CA LEU A 305 -3.85 41.07 29.22
C LEU A 305 -5.18 40.47 28.78
N LEU A 306 -5.28 39.13 28.77
CA LEU A 306 -6.50 38.43 28.42
C LEU A 306 -7.49 38.37 29.59
N LEU A 307 -7.00 38.37 30.83
CA LEU A 307 -7.85 38.36 32.03
C LEU A 307 -8.52 39.71 32.33
N VAL A 308 -8.00 40.81 31.79
CA VAL A 308 -8.60 42.15 31.98
C VAL A 308 -9.80 42.37 31.04
N ARG A 309 -9.98 41.52 30.02
CA ARG A 309 -11.11 41.60 29.08
C ARG A 309 -12.40 41.06 29.72
N PRO A 310 -13.59 41.54 29.32
CA PRO A 310 -14.89 41.13 29.88
C PRO A 310 -15.34 39.73 29.39
N TYR A 311 -14.43 38.78 29.25
CA TYR A 311 -14.71 37.41 28.84
C TYR A 311 -14.34 36.43 29.97
N SER A 312 -15.19 35.43 30.21
CA SER A 312 -14.89 34.39 31.20
C SER A 312 -13.72 33.51 30.75
N ARG A 313 -12.93 33.01 31.72
CA ARG A 313 -11.77 32.14 31.47
C ARG A 313 -12.13 30.92 30.61
N ASN A 314 -13.28 30.29 30.87
CA ASN A 314 -13.76 29.15 30.09
C ASN A 314 -14.09 29.54 28.65
N LYS A 315 -14.67 30.72 28.43
CA LYS A 315 -15.00 31.22 27.08
C LYS A 315 -13.73 31.51 26.28
N MET A 316 -12.69 32.02 26.94
CA MET A 316 -11.38 32.22 26.33
C MET A 316 -10.72 30.89 25.94
N LEU A 317 -10.65 29.93 26.88
CA LEU A 317 -10.07 28.61 26.64
C LEU A 317 -10.81 27.87 25.51
N LEU A 318 -12.15 27.88 25.55
CA LEU A 318 -13.00 27.26 24.54
C LEU A 318 -12.77 27.86 23.15
N SER A 319 -12.59 29.19 23.05
CA SER A 319 -12.31 29.83 21.75
C SER A 319 -10.99 29.33 21.14
N LYS A 320 -9.96 29.08 21.96
CA LYS A 320 -8.69 28.53 21.50
C LYS A 320 -8.82 27.07 21.09
N LEU A 321 -9.55 26.26 21.87
CA LEU A 321 -9.82 24.86 21.52
C LEU A 321 -10.56 24.75 20.18
N ILE A 322 -11.61 25.54 19.97
CA ILE A 322 -12.35 25.59 18.70
C ILE A 322 -11.43 26.02 17.55
N THR A 323 -10.57 27.01 17.78
CA THR A 323 -9.60 27.46 16.76
C THR A 323 -8.62 26.35 16.40
N SER A 324 -8.10 25.60 17.38
CA SER A 324 -7.22 24.45 17.15
C SER A 324 -7.93 23.33 16.36
N ILE A 325 -9.20 23.05 16.66
CA ILE A 325 -10.00 22.07 15.91
C ILE A 325 -10.21 22.54 14.46
N LEU A 326 -10.53 23.83 14.25
CA LEU A 326 -10.67 24.37 12.89
C LEU A 326 -9.37 24.33 12.09
N MET A 327 -8.21 24.43 12.76
CA MET A 327 -6.90 24.27 12.11
C MET A 327 -6.67 22.87 11.55
N ILE A 328 -7.40 21.84 12.02
CA ILE A 328 -7.37 20.50 11.41
C ILE A 328 -7.80 20.59 9.95
N PHE A 329 -8.95 21.20 9.66
CA PHE A 329 -9.46 21.36 8.30
C PHE A 329 -8.49 22.13 7.40
N ILE A 330 -7.90 23.22 7.92
CA ILE A 330 -6.94 24.02 7.17
C ILE A 330 -5.66 23.22 6.87
N ALA A 331 -5.14 22.49 7.85
CA ALA A 331 -3.95 21.65 7.68
C ALA A 331 -4.20 20.53 6.66
N THR A 332 -5.34 19.84 6.74
CA THR A 332 -5.72 18.80 5.79
C THR A 332 -5.89 19.35 4.37
N LEU A 333 -6.63 20.46 4.21
CA LEU A 333 -6.82 21.09 2.90
C LEU A 333 -5.49 21.58 2.31
N PHE A 334 -4.59 22.08 3.15
CA PHE A 334 -3.25 22.46 2.73
C PHE A 334 -2.46 21.25 2.17
N VAL A 335 -2.42 20.14 2.91
CA VAL A 335 -1.69 18.93 2.48
C VAL A 335 -2.30 18.34 1.20
N ILE A 336 -3.63 18.20 1.14
CA ILE A 336 -4.34 17.73 -0.06
C ILE A 336 -4.06 18.66 -1.24
N GLY A 337 -4.18 19.99 -1.05
CA GLY A 337 -3.95 20.96 -2.10
C GLY A 337 -2.53 20.92 -2.64
N VAL A 338 -1.52 20.86 -1.76
CA VAL A 338 -0.11 20.74 -2.16
C VAL A 338 0.11 19.43 -2.91
N GLN A 339 -0.39 18.30 -2.40
CA GLN A 339 -0.23 17.01 -3.07
C GLN A 339 -0.92 16.96 -4.43
N SER A 340 -2.12 17.53 -4.59
CA SER A 340 -2.79 17.60 -5.88
C SER A 340 -1.99 18.42 -6.90
N ILE A 341 -1.43 19.56 -6.47
CA ILE A 341 -0.61 20.41 -7.35
C ILE A 341 0.68 19.69 -7.74
N VAL A 342 1.44 19.20 -6.75
CA VAL A 342 2.74 18.54 -6.97
C VAL A 342 2.56 17.25 -7.77
N GLY A 343 1.62 16.39 -7.36
CA GLY A 343 1.33 15.13 -8.04
C GLY A 343 0.92 15.36 -9.50
N GLY A 344 0.08 16.36 -9.77
CA GLY A 344 -0.30 16.72 -11.13
C GLY A 344 0.85 17.22 -11.99
N PHE A 345 1.78 18.02 -11.44
CA PHE A 345 2.98 18.44 -12.18
C PHE A 345 3.99 17.31 -12.40
N VAL A 346 4.11 16.37 -11.46
CA VAL A 346 5.09 15.27 -11.56
C VAL A 346 4.57 14.12 -12.42
N PHE A 347 3.32 13.71 -12.28
CA PHE A 347 2.73 12.52 -12.93
C PHE A 347 1.69 12.84 -14.01
N GLY A 348 1.31 14.10 -14.20
CA GLY A 348 0.24 14.51 -15.11
C GLY A 348 -1.15 14.51 -14.45
N PHE A 349 -2.09 15.22 -15.07
CA PHE A 349 -3.45 15.41 -14.52
C PHE A 349 -4.48 14.41 -15.07
N ASP A 350 -4.14 13.64 -16.10
CA ASP A 350 -5.09 12.74 -16.78
C ASP A 350 -5.69 11.69 -15.84
N SER A 351 -4.87 11.15 -14.93
CA SER A 351 -5.32 10.18 -13.94
C SER A 351 -6.34 10.74 -12.95
N MET A 352 -6.40 12.07 -12.73
CA MET A 352 -7.27 12.69 -11.73
C MET A 352 -8.75 12.67 -12.11
N THR A 353 -9.07 12.51 -13.40
CA THR A 353 -10.47 12.41 -13.86
C THR A 353 -11.06 11.02 -13.66
N LEU A 354 -10.22 10.01 -13.40
CA LEU A 354 -10.68 8.64 -13.18
C LEU A 354 -11.45 8.53 -11.86
N PRO A 355 -12.59 7.84 -11.86
CA PRO A 355 -13.34 7.60 -10.62
C PRO A 355 -12.52 6.72 -9.65
N ILE A 356 -12.93 6.75 -8.39
CA ILE A 356 -12.48 5.81 -7.37
C ILE A 356 -13.35 4.56 -7.46
N ILE A 357 -12.69 3.42 -7.57
CA ILE A 357 -13.31 2.10 -7.62
C ILE A 357 -12.92 1.37 -6.35
N GLU A 358 -13.91 0.93 -5.59
CA GLU A 358 -13.73 0.19 -4.34
C GLU A 358 -14.64 -1.04 -4.33
N TYR A 359 -14.32 -2.04 -3.51
CA TYR A 359 -15.13 -3.24 -3.33
C TYR A 359 -15.84 -3.17 -1.98
N SER A 360 -17.17 -3.27 -1.99
CA SER A 360 -18.01 -3.27 -0.79
C SER A 360 -18.34 -4.70 -0.36
N PHE A 361 -17.92 -5.08 0.85
CA PHE A 361 -18.29 -6.35 1.48
C PHE A 361 -19.72 -6.37 2.01
N GLU A 362 -20.36 -5.20 2.16
CA GLU A 362 -21.77 -5.12 2.56
C GLU A 362 -22.71 -5.52 1.42
N THR A 363 -22.37 -5.13 0.19
CA THR A 363 -23.17 -5.39 -1.02
C THR A 363 -22.56 -6.47 -1.90
N ASN A 364 -21.35 -6.95 -1.60
CA ASN A 364 -20.53 -7.84 -2.43
C ASN A 364 -20.36 -7.36 -3.87
N GLN A 365 -20.25 -6.04 -4.06
CA GLN A 365 -20.22 -5.39 -5.37
C GLN A 365 -19.19 -4.28 -5.42
N ILE A 366 -18.79 -3.96 -6.65
CA ILE A 366 -17.94 -2.80 -6.93
C ILE A 366 -18.78 -1.53 -6.82
N ILE A 367 -18.24 -0.56 -6.08
CA ILE A 367 -18.81 0.77 -5.93
C ILE A 367 -17.93 1.78 -6.63
N THR A 368 -18.57 2.79 -7.22
CA THR A 368 -17.88 3.87 -7.93
C THR A 368 -18.19 5.19 -7.24
N MET A 369 -17.17 6.01 -7.06
CA MET A 369 -17.32 7.34 -6.47
C MET A 369 -16.34 8.33 -7.06
N ASN A 370 -16.67 9.62 -7.00
CA ASN A 370 -15.71 10.63 -7.40
C ASN A 370 -14.63 10.81 -6.31
N MET A 371 -13.46 11.27 -6.72
CA MET A 371 -12.30 11.45 -5.84
C MET A 371 -12.58 12.39 -4.66
N VAL A 372 -13.30 13.49 -4.88
CA VAL A 372 -13.58 14.47 -3.82
C VAL A 372 -14.45 13.88 -2.72
N ALA A 373 -15.47 13.08 -3.06
CA ALA A 373 -16.29 12.41 -2.06
C ALA A 373 -15.48 11.37 -1.28
N TYR A 374 -14.65 10.57 -1.96
CA TYR A 374 -13.77 9.60 -1.32
C TYR A 374 -12.84 10.28 -0.31
N LEU A 375 -12.13 11.35 -0.71
CA LEU A 375 -11.25 12.10 0.19
C LEU A 375 -12.00 12.72 1.36
N GLY A 376 -13.23 13.20 1.14
CA GLY A 376 -14.10 13.71 2.20
C GLY A 376 -14.49 12.65 3.21
N ILE A 377 -14.88 11.45 2.76
CA ILE A 377 -15.21 10.31 3.61
C ILE A 377 -13.97 9.87 4.40
N MET A 378 -12.83 9.72 3.73
CA MET A 378 -11.56 9.37 4.39
C MET A 378 -11.18 10.40 5.46
N PHE A 379 -11.30 11.69 5.16
CA PHE A 379 -11.06 12.74 6.14
C PHE A 379 -11.97 12.62 7.37
N LEU A 380 -13.27 12.40 7.17
CA LEU A 380 -14.22 12.23 8.28
C LEU A 380 -13.88 11.00 9.13
N CYS A 381 -13.46 9.90 8.51
CA CYS A 381 -13.04 8.69 9.21
C CYS A 381 -11.74 8.87 10.03
N LYS A 382 -10.81 9.70 9.55
CA LYS A 382 -9.55 10.02 10.25
C LYS A 382 -9.69 11.16 11.27
N LEU A 383 -10.78 11.90 11.24
CA LEU A 383 -11.05 13.06 12.09
C LEU A 383 -10.92 12.78 13.60
N PRO A 384 -11.33 11.62 14.16
CA PRO A 384 -11.12 11.31 15.58
C PRO A 384 -9.64 11.30 15.99
N ILE A 385 -8.74 10.78 15.13
CA ILE A 385 -7.29 10.82 15.35
C ILE A 385 -6.84 12.26 15.56
N TYR A 386 -7.20 13.15 14.62
CA TYR A 386 -6.77 14.54 14.65
C TYR A 386 -7.35 15.30 15.85
N ILE A 387 -8.62 15.07 16.19
CA ILE A 387 -9.24 15.69 17.37
C ILE A 387 -8.52 15.24 18.64
N LEU A 388 -8.28 13.93 18.82
CA LEU A 388 -7.68 13.40 20.04
C LEU A 388 -6.25 13.90 20.23
N ILE A 389 -5.44 13.85 19.18
CA ILE A 389 -4.06 14.34 19.22
C ILE A 389 -3.99 15.85 19.45
N THR A 390 -4.86 16.63 18.80
CA THR A 390 -4.98 18.08 19.04
C THR A 390 -5.40 18.37 20.48
N THR A 391 -6.34 17.60 21.02
CA THR A 391 -6.84 17.75 22.39
C THR A 391 -5.76 17.39 23.40
N LEU A 392 -4.99 16.33 23.16
CA LEU A 392 -3.85 15.96 23.99
C LEU A 392 -2.78 17.05 24.00
N ALA A 393 -2.42 17.59 22.83
CA ALA A 393 -1.47 18.70 22.71
C ALA A 393 -1.95 19.94 23.46
N PHE A 394 -3.23 20.29 23.30
CA PHE A 394 -3.85 21.42 23.98
C PHE A 394 -3.93 21.23 25.50
N ALA A 395 -4.28 20.03 25.96
CA ALA A 395 -4.32 19.66 27.37
C ALA A 395 -2.93 19.77 27.98
N LEU A 396 -1.91 19.19 27.36
CA LEU A 396 -0.52 19.29 27.84
C LEU A 396 0.00 20.73 27.83
N SER A 397 -0.32 21.52 26.79
CA SER A 397 0.03 22.95 26.75
C SER A 397 -0.55 23.70 27.95
N THR A 398 -1.81 23.40 28.28
CA THR A 398 -2.51 24.01 29.41
C THR A 398 -1.95 23.53 30.74
N LEU A 399 -1.79 22.22 30.93
CA LEU A 399 -1.43 21.62 32.21
C LEU A 399 0.03 21.87 32.56
N THR A 400 0.94 21.79 31.59
CA THR A 400 2.39 21.85 31.83
C THR A 400 2.98 23.23 31.57
N THR A 401 2.29 24.10 30.81
CA THR A 401 2.81 25.40 30.35
C THR A 401 4.14 25.30 29.58
N ASN A 402 4.47 24.10 29.08
CA ASN A 402 5.70 23.82 28.35
C ASN A 402 5.35 23.45 26.90
N SER A 403 5.62 24.36 25.95
CA SER A 403 5.28 24.13 24.54
C SER A 403 6.03 22.95 23.93
N PRO A 404 7.37 22.81 24.11
CA PRO A 404 8.10 21.64 23.62
C PRO A 404 7.50 20.31 24.06
N LEU A 405 7.16 20.16 25.35
CA LEU A 405 6.55 18.93 25.89
C LEU A 405 5.15 18.69 25.29
N ALA A 406 4.35 19.75 25.18
CA ALA A 406 3.01 19.69 24.61
C ALA A 406 3.00 19.34 23.11
N ILE A 407 4.13 19.52 22.41
CA ILE A 407 4.30 19.12 21.01
C ILE A 407 4.86 17.70 20.91
N ALA A 408 5.93 17.41 21.66
CA ALA A 408 6.65 16.15 21.53
C ALA A 408 5.81 14.94 21.94
N VAL A 409 5.07 15.02 23.06
CA VAL A 409 4.34 13.86 23.60
C VAL A 409 3.20 13.39 22.68
N PRO A 410 2.31 14.25 22.16
CA PRO A 410 1.27 13.80 21.22
C PRO A 410 1.86 13.26 19.92
N LEU A 411 2.92 13.89 19.40
CA LEU A 411 3.59 13.43 18.18
C LEU A 411 4.21 12.03 18.37
N LEU A 412 4.93 11.82 19.47
CA LEU A 412 5.47 10.49 19.83
C LEU A 412 4.36 9.48 20.08
N GLY A 413 3.26 9.88 20.70
CA GLY A 413 2.09 9.03 20.91
C GLY A 413 1.46 8.56 19.60
N TYR A 414 1.39 9.42 18.58
CA TYR A 414 0.98 9.04 17.23
C TYR A 414 2.00 8.13 16.55
N MET A 415 3.29 8.47 16.58
CA MET A 415 4.33 7.63 15.96
C MET A 415 4.40 6.22 16.60
N GLY A 416 4.21 6.13 17.91
CA GLY A 416 4.24 4.88 18.66
C GLY A 416 2.94 4.06 18.57
N SER A 417 1.85 4.59 18.01
CA SER A 417 0.53 3.94 18.05
C SER A 417 0.52 2.60 17.34
N ASN A 418 1.16 2.51 16.17
CA ASN A 418 1.21 1.28 15.38
C ASN A 418 2.00 0.20 16.12
N MET A 419 3.12 0.58 16.77
CA MET A 419 3.89 -0.35 17.59
C MET A 419 3.09 -0.85 18.80
N ILE A 420 2.35 0.04 19.48
CA ILE A 420 1.49 -0.33 20.61
C ILE A 420 0.40 -1.31 20.17
N ASN A 421 -0.25 -1.03 19.04
CA ASN A 421 -1.31 -1.89 18.50
C ASN A 421 -0.75 -3.25 18.07
N MET A 422 0.38 -3.28 17.37
CA MET A 422 1.07 -4.50 16.95
C MET A 422 1.47 -5.37 18.16
N LEU A 423 2.13 -4.78 19.16
CA LEU A 423 2.46 -5.49 20.40
C LEU A 423 1.22 -6.01 21.13
N GLY A 424 0.12 -5.24 21.12
CA GLY A 424 -1.15 -5.66 21.68
C GLY A 424 -1.75 -6.88 20.98
N GLN A 425 -1.62 -6.95 19.65
CA GLN A 425 -2.06 -8.09 18.83
C GLN A 425 -1.19 -9.33 19.09
N GLU A 426 0.14 -9.19 19.01
CA GLU A 426 1.11 -10.28 19.24
C GLU A 426 0.98 -10.89 20.64
N LEU A 427 0.86 -10.04 21.66
CA LEU A 427 0.71 -10.45 23.06
C LEU A 427 -0.74 -10.83 23.43
N LYS A 428 -1.68 -10.79 22.47
CA LYS A 428 -3.12 -11.13 22.65
C LYS A 428 -3.76 -10.38 23.84
N LEU A 429 -3.40 -9.11 24.02
CA LEU A 429 -3.84 -8.29 25.15
C LEU A 429 -5.28 -7.82 24.96
N LYS A 430 -6.25 -8.48 25.61
CA LYS A 430 -7.68 -8.14 25.47
C LYS A 430 -8.01 -6.67 25.77
N TRP A 431 -7.31 -6.05 26.73
CA TRP A 431 -7.54 -4.66 27.13
C TRP A 431 -7.06 -3.63 26.10
N ILE A 432 -6.24 -4.03 25.10
CA ILE A 432 -5.76 -3.10 24.07
C ILE A 432 -6.92 -2.49 23.28
N THR A 433 -8.02 -3.23 23.14
CA THR A 433 -9.25 -2.76 22.50
C THR A 433 -9.90 -1.57 23.23
N LEU A 434 -9.60 -1.34 24.51
CA LEU A 434 -10.04 -0.15 25.27
C LEU A 434 -9.02 1.00 25.21
N PHE A 435 -7.82 0.75 24.68
CA PHE A 435 -6.87 1.80 24.43
C PHE A 435 -7.31 2.64 23.23
N VAL A 436 -6.89 3.90 23.15
CA VAL A 436 -7.43 4.82 22.15
C VAL A 436 -6.94 4.52 20.73
N THR A 437 -5.73 3.96 20.58
CA THR A 437 -5.03 3.83 19.29
C THR A 437 -5.58 2.77 18.33
N PRO A 438 -6.24 1.68 18.76
CA PRO A 438 -6.98 0.82 17.83
C PRO A 438 -8.29 1.46 17.31
N ASN A 439 -8.87 2.38 18.08
CA ASN A 439 -10.24 2.86 17.91
C ASN A 439 -10.35 4.18 17.14
N TRP A 440 -9.26 4.96 17.07
CA TRP A 440 -9.31 6.32 16.53
C TRP A 440 -9.39 6.41 15.00
N ASP A 441 -9.07 5.33 14.28
CA ASP A 441 -9.08 5.26 12.83
C ASP A 441 -10.36 4.55 12.40
N LEU A 442 -11.33 5.31 11.92
CA LEU A 442 -12.61 4.74 11.50
C LEU A 442 -12.60 4.27 10.04
N SER A 443 -11.51 4.47 9.30
CA SER A 443 -11.44 4.03 7.90
C SER A 443 -11.40 2.51 7.77
N GLN A 444 -11.02 1.80 8.85
CA GLN A 444 -11.03 0.33 8.92
C GLN A 444 -12.44 -0.27 8.76
N TYR A 445 -13.49 0.50 9.04
CA TYR A 445 -14.89 0.06 8.91
C TYR A 445 -15.50 0.39 7.54
N LEU A 446 -14.80 1.16 6.70
CA LEU A 446 -15.33 1.53 5.40
C LEU A 446 -15.54 0.27 4.54
N PHE A 447 -16.62 0.29 3.77
CA PHE A 447 -16.95 -0.76 2.79
C PHE A 447 -17.12 -2.16 3.40
N GLY A 448 -17.45 -2.26 4.69
CA GLY A 448 -17.62 -3.55 5.38
C GLY A 448 -16.30 -4.23 5.75
N GLY A 449 -15.21 -3.47 5.81
CA GLY A 449 -13.90 -3.97 6.25
C GLY A 449 -13.91 -4.48 7.69
N LEU A 450 -13.16 -5.55 7.93
CA LEU A 450 -12.93 -6.07 9.28
C LEU A 450 -11.91 -5.19 10.02
N PRO A 451 -12.23 -4.68 11.22
CA PRO A 451 -11.31 -3.87 12.02
C PRO A 451 -10.11 -4.66 12.51
N MET A 452 -9.11 -4.00 13.09
CA MET A 452 -7.88 -4.65 13.57
C MET A 452 -8.13 -5.78 14.59
N PHE A 453 -9.13 -5.64 15.46
CA PHE A 453 -9.47 -6.64 16.48
C PHE A 453 -10.94 -7.07 16.38
N GLU A 454 -11.20 -8.37 16.58
CA GLU A 454 -12.50 -9.03 16.38
C GLU A 454 -13.69 -8.38 17.10
N ASN A 455 -13.48 -7.92 18.34
CA ASN A 455 -14.56 -7.37 19.17
C ASN A 455 -14.82 -5.88 18.95
N MET A 456 -14.23 -5.29 17.92
CA MET A 456 -14.40 -3.87 17.62
C MET A 456 -15.54 -3.64 16.63
N ASN A 457 -16.26 -2.55 16.82
CA ASN A 457 -17.21 -2.03 15.83
C ASN A 457 -17.17 -0.50 15.83
N LEU A 458 -17.78 0.10 14.81
CA LEU A 458 -17.77 1.54 14.61
C LEU A 458 -18.24 2.31 15.86
N TRP A 459 -19.36 1.88 16.47
CA TRP A 459 -19.94 2.56 17.63
C TRP A 459 -19.09 2.45 18.88
N PHE A 460 -18.51 1.27 19.11
CA PHE A 460 -17.55 1.03 20.19
C PHE A 460 -16.35 1.95 20.04
N SER A 461 -15.78 2.05 18.84
CA SER A 461 -14.64 2.91 18.55
C SER A 461 -14.93 4.40 18.77
N ILE A 462 -16.09 4.88 18.32
CA ILE A 462 -16.55 6.26 18.56
C ILE A 462 -16.70 6.53 20.06
N LEU A 463 -17.28 5.59 20.81
CA LEU A 463 -17.49 5.72 22.25
C LEU A 463 -16.16 5.79 23.02
N VAL A 464 -15.20 4.92 22.69
CA VAL A 464 -13.85 4.96 23.27
C VAL A 464 -13.20 6.32 22.99
N CYS A 465 -13.24 6.81 21.75
CA CYS A 465 -12.70 8.12 21.40
C CYS A 465 -13.36 9.26 22.19
N ALA A 466 -14.68 9.24 22.31
CA ALA A 466 -15.43 10.25 23.07
C ALA A 466 -15.04 10.26 24.56
N ILE A 467 -14.84 9.09 25.17
CA ILE A 467 -14.41 8.96 26.56
C ILE A 467 -13.01 9.59 26.75
N TYR A 468 -12.04 9.24 25.91
CA TYR A 468 -10.69 9.81 26.01
C TYR A 468 -10.69 11.33 25.79
N PHE A 469 -11.49 11.81 24.84
CA PHE A 469 -11.68 13.24 24.62
C PHE A 469 -12.19 13.97 25.89
N ILE A 470 -13.21 13.42 26.54
CA ILE A 470 -13.77 13.98 27.78
C ILE A 470 -12.76 13.93 28.93
N ILE A 471 -12.08 12.79 29.10
CA ILE A 471 -11.06 12.59 30.14
C ILE A 471 -9.93 13.61 30.03
N MET A 472 -9.53 13.99 28.81
CA MET A 472 -8.50 15.03 28.60
C MET A 472 -9.03 16.44 28.82
N LEU A 473 -10.29 16.73 28.44
CA LEU A 473 -10.84 18.09 28.55
C LEU A 473 -11.21 18.50 29.98
N ILE A 474 -11.79 17.60 30.78
CA ILE A 474 -12.18 17.91 32.16
C ILE A 474 -11.02 18.51 32.98
N PRO A 475 -9.85 17.87 33.13
CA PRO A 475 -8.74 18.43 33.90
C PRO A 475 -8.21 19.72 33.28
N THR A 476 -8.21 19.82 31.94
CA THR A 476 -7.77 21.01 31.21
C THR A 476 -8.56 22.25 31.62
N PHE A 477 -9.90 22.17 31.61
CA PHE A 477 -10.77 23.28 32.02
C PHE A 477 -10.69 23.56 33.53
N LEU A 478 -10.63 22.52 34.37
CA LEU A 478 -10.55 22.67 35.82
C LEU A 478 -9.27 23.38 36.26
N VAL A 479 -8.12 22.97 35.71
CA VAL A 479 -6.82 23.55 36.02
C VAL A 479 -6.73 24.98 35.50
N PHE A 480 -7.15 25.24 34.26
CA PHE A 480 -7.13 26.60 33.71
C PHE A 480 -7.98 27.58 34.53
N ARG A 481 -9.14 27.14 35.03
CA ARG A 481 -9.98 27.96 35.89
C ARG A 481 -9.29 28.30 37.21
N LYS A 482 -8.69 27.31 37.87
CA LYS A 482 -8.11 27.43 39.22
C LYS A 482 -6.69 28.00 39.23
N ARG A 483 -5.97 28.01 38.11
CA ARG A 483 -4.57 28.43 38.06
C ARG A 483 -4.45 29.93 38.38
N ASN A 484 -3.70 30.22 39.44
CA ASN A 484 -3.31 31.57 39.82
C ASN A 484 -2.25 32.08 38.85
N ILE A 485 -2.43 33.30 38.34
CA ILE A 485 -1.39 33.96 37.56
C ILE A 485 -0.42 34.58 38.57
N LYS A 486 0.73 33.93 38.79
CA LYS A 486 1.77 34.45 39.69
C LYS A 486 2.26 35.81 39.19
N ASN A 487 2.41 36.76 40.11
CA ASN A 487 3.28 37.91 39.90
C ASN A 487 4.71 37.39 40.00
N VAL A 488 5.34 37.20 38.85
CA VAL A 488 6.80 37.32 38.75
C VAL A 488 7.06 38.70 38.17
#